data_AF-A0A960E8E2-F1
#
_entry.id   AF-A0A960E8E2-F1
#
_cell.length_a   1.000
_cell.length_b   1.000
_cell.length_c   1.000
_cell.angle_alpha   90.00
_cell.angle_beta   90.00
_cell.angle_gamma   90.00
#
_symmetry.space_group_name_H-M   'P 1'
#
loop_
_entity.id
_entity.type
_entity.pdbx_description
1 polymer ?
#
loop_
_entity_poly.entity_id
_entity_poly.type
_entity_poly.pdbx_seq_one_letter_code
_entity_poly.pdbx_strand_id
1 'polypeptide(L)'
;MAEPTDPLADDDRPLVIASNRGPVSFALDEATGEVTARRGAGGLVSGLGPLVRDTDAIWIAAAMTDGDRAVAARGVTDAEGFRVRLLDLDATTYTDHYDRVCNEALWFAHHGLWDPVYAPAWPSGWLEGPWAAHRAANAAFAEAVVADAPQGAVVAVQDYHLCLLAPQVREARPDLHLVHFSHTPFAPPVWLGQLPLAAVDELLAGLAAHHACGFHSARWRDDFVASCAERGVGPPPTFVSPLGPDPDDLAATLASPATGAAAAELDELVGDRAFLVRVDRIELSKNVLRGFQAYEELLAADDRWHGRVTFGAFCYPSRQGVDDYDRYARAVAERVDAVNERFGTDGWTPIHYDPTDDYPRSVAALARADVVVVNPIRDGLNLVAKEAMLLN
;
A
#
# COMPACT_ATOMS: atom_id res chain seq x y z
N MET A 1 26.50 -15.16 -37.44
CA MET A 1 25.54 -14.14 -36.98
C MET A 1 25.46 -14.30 -35.48
N ALA A 2 26.05 -13.38 -34.72
CA ALA A 2 25.92 -13.39 -33.28
C ALA A 2 24.46 -13.13 -32.91
N GLU A 3 23.91 -13.93 -32.00
CA GLU A 3 22.60 -13.65 -31.40
C GLU A 3 22.65 -12.26 -30.74
N PRO A 4 21.56 -11.49 -30.77
CA PRO A 4 21.50 -10.23 -30.05
C PRO A 4 21.60 -10.56 -28.55
N THR A 5 22.74 -10.22 -27.95
CA THR A 5 22.91 -10.22 -26.50
C THR A 5 21.92 -9.23 -25.91
N ASP A 6 20.99 -9.73 -25.10
CA ASP A 6 20.11 -8.91 -24.28
C ASP A 6 20.98 -8.00 -23.39
N PRO A 7 20.90 -6.67 -23.52
CA PRO A 7 21.70 -5.75 -22.71
C PRO A 7 21.37 -5.78 -21.21
N LEU A 8 20.36 -6.55 -20.78
CA LEU A 8 20.04 -6.81 -19.37
C LEU A 8 20.67 -8.11 -18.84
N ALA A 9 21.26 -8.95 -19.69
CA ALA A 9 21.74 -10.27 -19.29
C ALA A 9 23.14 -10.31 -18.65
N ASP A 10 23.82 -9.16 -18.52
CA ASP A 10 25.25 -9.11 -18.13
C ASP A 10 25.57 -8.08 -17.04
N ASP A 11 24.62 -7.80 -16.14
CA ASP A 11 24.86 -6.89 -15.02
C ASP A 11 24.24 -7.45 -13.73
N ASP A 12 24.91 -8.44 -13.13
CA ASP A 12 24.68 -8.94 -11.77
C ASP A 12 25.02 -7.83 -10.74
N ARG A 13 24.34 -6.67 -10.84
CA ARG A 13 24.49 -5.61 -9.85
C ARG A 13 23.83 -6.04 -8.55
N PRO A 14 24.51 -5.91 -7.41
CA PRO A 14 23.88 -6.15 -6.13
C PRO A 14 22.64 -5.26 -5.95
N LEU A 15 21.61 -5.81 -5.31
CA LEU A 15 20.35 -5.11 -5.09
C LEU A 15 20.16 -4.79 -3.61
N VAL A 16 19.74 -3.56 -3.33
CA VAL A 16 19.24 -3.14 -2.03
C VAL A 16 17.82 -2.65 -2.20
N ILE A 17 16.89 -3.14 -1.39
CA ILE A 17 15.52 -2.63 -1.33
C ILE A 17 15.39 -1.82 -0.04
N ALA A 18 14.84 -0.62 -0.12
CA ALA A 18 14.49 0.19 1.04
C ALA A 18 12.99 0.47 1.04
N SER A 19 12.28 0.07 2.09
CA SER A 19 10.85 0.31 2.24
C SER A 19 10.47 0.42 3.71
N ASN A 20 9.38 1.11 4.05
CA ASN A 20 8.97 1.21 5.45
C ASN A 20 8.72 -0.17 6.09
N ARG A 21 8.04 -1.06 5.37
CA ARG A 21 7.75 -2.44 5.83
C ARG A 21 8.69 -3.43 5.16
N GLY A 22 9.26 -4.34 5.95
CA GLY A 22 10.10 -5.43 5.46
C GLY A 22 9.30 -6.66 4.99
N PRO A 23 9.98 -7.67 4.42
CA PRO A 23 9.38 -8.91 3.95
C PRO A 23 9.11 -9.92 5.08
N VAL A 24 9.62 -9.64 6.28
CA VAL A 24 9.54 -10.48 7.48
C VAL A 24 9.21 -9.57 8.67
N SER A 25 8.36 -10.06 9.56
CA SER A 25 8.15 -9.50 10.90
C SER A 25 8.54 -10.52 11.95
N PHE A 26 8.93 -10.03 13.12
CA PHE A 26 9.40 -10.87 14.22
C PHE A 26 8.45 -10.77 15.42
N ALA A 27 8.12 -11.91 16.00
CA ALA A 27 7.34 -12.00 17.23
C ALA A 27 8.26 -12.41 18.39
N LEU A 28 8.23 -11.64 19.46
CA LEU A 28 8.93 -11.94 20.70
C LEU A 28 8.00 -12.70 21.65
N ASP A 29 8.44 -13.86 22.11
CA ASP A 29 7.84 -14.53 23.26
C ASP A 29 8.37 -13.87 24.54
N GLU A 30 7.53 -13.14 25.26
CA GLU A 30 7.92 -12.43 26.48
C GLU A 30 8.33 -13.36 27.63
N ALA A 31 7.82 -14.61 27.66
CA ALA A 31 8.11 -15.56 28.70
C ALA A 31 9.47 -16.25 28.51
N THR A 32 9.86 -16.50 27.25
CA THR A 32 11.10 -17.21 26.91
C THR A 32 12.20 -16.30 26.38
N GLY A 33 11.85 -15.10 25.88
CA GLY A 33 12.73 -14.20 25.14
C GLY A 33 13.04 -14.68 23.71
N GLU A 34 12.38 -15.75 23.24
CA GLU A 34 12.59 -16.30 21.91
C GLU A 34 11.95 -15.41 20.84
N VAL A 35 12.66 -15.23 19.72
CA VAL A 35 12.18 -14.44 18.59
C VAL A 35 11.89 -15.36 17.41
N THR A 36 10.66 -15.32 16.92
CA THR A 36 10.20 -16.12 15.77
C THR A 36 9.92 -15.24 14.57
N ALA A 37 10.47 -15.62 13.41
CA ALA A 37 10.23 -14.93 12.15
C ALA A 37 8.88 -15.36 11.56
N ARG A 38 8.16 -14.40 10.96
CA ARG A 38 6.95 -14.64 10.18
C ARG A 38 7.03 -13.83 8.90
N ARG A 39 6.58 -14.40 7.79
CA ARG A 39 6.51 -13.64 6.53
C ARG A 39 5.55 -12.47 6.69
N GLY A 40 6.01 -11.31 6.24
CA GLY A 40 5.20 -10.11 6.17
C GLY A 40 4.14 -10.26 5.08
N ALA A 41 2.97 -9.65 5.31
CA ALA A 41 1.91 -9.54 4.31
C ALA A 41 1.93 -8.14 3.66
N GLY A 42 1.49 -8.05 2.40
CA GLY A 42 1.24 -6.79 1.69
C GLY A 42 1.76 -6.77 0.26
N GLY A 43 1.19 -5.89 -0.57
CA GLY A 43 1.43 -5.89 -2.03
C GLY A 43 2.89 -5.68 -2.46
N LEU A 44 3.70 -4.97 -1.67
CA LEU A 44 5.13 -4.82 -1.95
C LEU A 44 5.90 -6.13 -1.72
N VAL A 45 5.60 -6.82 -0.61
CA VAL A 45 6.25 -8.10 -0.26
C VAL A 45 5.80 -9.18 -1.24
N SER A 46 4.52 -9.22 -1.61
CA SER A 46 4.02 -10.14 -2.64
C SER A 46 4.62 -9.86 -4.02
N GLY A 47 4.82 -8.59 -4.39
CA GLY A 47 5.36 -8.21 -5.70
C GLY A 47 6.87 -8.38 -5.85
N LEU A 48 7.65 -8.01 -4.83
CA LEU A 48 9.13 -8.05 -4.90
C LEU A 48 9.74 -9.25 -4.19
N GLY A 49 9.07 -9.82 -3.19
CA GLY A 49 9.57 -10.93 -2.38
C GLY A 49 10.01 -12.14 -3.21
N PRO A 50 9.21 -12.64 -4.17
CA PRO A 50 9.60 -13.74 -5.04
C PRO A 50 10.87 -13.48 -5.87
N LEU A 51 11.19 -12.22 -6.17
CA LEU A 51 12.34 -11.84 -6.98
C LEU A 51 13.65 -11.79 -6.18
N VAL A 52 13.57 -11.63 -4.86
CA VAL A 52 14.75 -11.40 -4.00
C VAL A 52 14.95 -12.46 -2.92
N ARG A 53 13.99 -13.37 -2.75
CA ARG A 53 14.13 -14.51 -1.84
C ARG A 53 15.28 -15.40 -2.31
N ASP A 54 16.06 -15.88 -1.35
CA ASP A 54 17.23 -16.75 -1.53
C ASP A 54 18.33 -16.12 -2.41
N THR A 55 18.36 -14.79 -2.47
CA THR A 55 19.40 -13.99 -3.13
C THR A 55 20.25 -13.21 -2.11
N ASP A 56 21.32 -12.57 -2.58
CA ASP A 56 22.14 -11.67 -1.77
C ASP A 56 21.57 -10.26 -1.61
N ALA A 57 20.35 -10.00 -2.08
CA ALA A 57 19.70 -8.71 -1.94
C ALA A 57 19.44 -8.36 -0.47
N ILE A 58 19.75 -7.12 -0.09
CA ILE A 58 19.52 -6.62 1.27
C ILE A 58 18.21 -5.82 1.28
N TRP A 59 17.31 -6.15 2.21
CA TRP A 59 16.07 -5.43 2.42
C TRP A 59 16.12 -4.60 3.70
N ILE A 60 16.23 -3.29 3.57
CA ILE A 60 16.23 -2.32 4.66
C ILE A 60 14.80 -1.88 4.97
N ALA A 61 14.39 -2.01 6.23
CA ALA A 61 13.05 -1.64 6.68
C ALA A 61 13.03 -1.10 8.11
N ALA A 62 11.94 -0.45 8.51
CA ALA A 62 11.75 -0.01 9.89
C ALA A 62 11.27 -1.17 10.77
N ALA A 63 11.72 -1.21 12.02
CA ALA A 63 11.20 -2.10 13.03
C ALA A 63 9.82 -1.61 13.49
N MET A 64 8.80 -2.49 13.42
CA MET A 64 7.41 -2.12 13.73
C MET A 64 6.86 -2.82 14.97
N THR A 65 7.46 -3.93 15.37
CA THR A 65 7.09 -4.70 16.57
C THR A 65 8.23 -4.73 17.58
N ASP A 66 7.94 -5.15 18.83
CA ASP A 66 8.99 -5.38 19.82
C ASP A 66 9.94 -6.52 19.43
N GLY A 67 9.43 -7.52 18.71
CA GLY A 67 10.26 -8.56 18.11
C GLY A 67 11.20 -8.01 17.03
N ASP A 68 10.72 -7.09 16.19
CA ASP A 68 11.54 -6.43 15.18
C ASP A 68 12.66 -5.61 15.84
N ARG A 69 12.33 -4.86 16.90
CA ARG A 69 13.31 -4.06 17.67
C ARG A 69 14.38 -4.94 18.32
N ALA A 70 13.99 -6.11 18.85
CA ALA A 70 14.94 -7.09 19.40
C ALA A 70 15.92 -7.64 18.35
N VAL A 71 15.54 -7.65 17.06
CA VAL A 71 16.39 -8.09 15.94
C VAL A 71 17.21 -6.94 15.35
N ALA A 72 16.69 -5.71 15.35
CA ALA A 72 17.34 -4.54 14.74
C ALA A 72 18.79 -4.30 15.21
N ALA A 73 19.09 -4.61 16.48
CA ALA A 73 20.43 -4.51 17.05
C ALA A 73 21.47 -5.47 16.41
N ARG A 74 21.03 -6.51 15.70
CA ARG A 74 21.90 -7.53 15.09
C ARG A 74 22.51 -7.09 13.76
N GLY A 75 22.05 -5.98 13.18
CA GLY A 75 22.44 -5.60 11.81
C GLY A 75 21.65 -6.36 10.75
N VAL A 76 22.29 -6.69 9.63
CA VAL A 76 21.70 -7.51 8.57
C VAL A 76 21.51 -8.95 9.10
N THR A 77 20.28 -9.46 9.02
CA THR A 77 19.88 -10.78 9.54
C THR A 77 19.18 -11.59 8.45
N ASP A 78 19.56 -12.86 8.30
CA ASP A 78 18.87 -13.79 7.40
C ASP A 78 17.62 -14.38 8.07
N ALA A 79 16.46 -14.28 7.42
CA ALA A 79 15.18 -14.83 7.91
C ALA A 79 14.23 -15.13 6.74
N GLU A 80 13.58 -16.30 6.74
CA GLU A 80 12.59 -16.70 5.70
C GLU A 80 13.11 -16.61 4.25
N GLY A 81 14.42 -16.80 4.05
CA GLY A 81 15.08 -16.65 2.74
C GLY A 81 15.38 -15.20 2.36
N PHE A 82 15.28 -14.24 3.28
CA PHE A 82 15.59 -12.82 3.03
C PHE A 82 16.74 -12.35 3.90
N ARG A 83 17.57 -11.45 3.37
CA ARG A 83 18.58 -10.70 4.15
C ARG A 83 17.98 -9.36 4.54
N VAL A 84 17.64 -9.17 5.81
CA VAL A 84 16.86 -8.02 6.28
C VAL A 84 17.66 -7.15 7.25
N ARG A 85 17.62 -5.84 7.04
CA ARG A 85 18.17 -4.83 7.95
C ARG A 85 17.02 -4.04 8.56
N LEU A 86 16.75 -4.27 9.85
CA LEU A 86 15.72 -3.53 10.58
C LEU A 86 16.29 -2.32 11.30
N LEU A 87 15.59 -1.19 11.20
CA LEU A 87 15.94 0.08 11.83
C LEU A 87 15.03 0.35 13.02
N ASP A 88 15.60 0.40 14.21
CA ASP A 88 14.90 0.78 15.44
C ASP A 88 14.83 2.31 15.52
N LEU A 89 13.75 2.87 14.99
CA LEU A 89 13.42 4.28 15.16
C LEU A 89 12.71 4.46 16.50
N ASP A 90 13.09 5.48 17.26
CA ASP A 90 12.37 5.78 18.50
C ASP A 90 10.89 6.02 18.21
N ALA A 91 10.04 5.66 19.18
CA ALA A 91 8.59 5.64 18.98
C ALA A 91 8.02 7.00 18.55
N THR A 92 8.60 8.11 19.04
CA THR A 92 8.12 9.45 18.67
C THR A 92 8.48 9.75 17.22
N THR A 93 9.73 9.52 16.82
CA THR A 93 10.16 9.68 15.43
C THR A 93 9.35 8.81 14.49
N TYR A 94 9.11 7.53 14.84
CA TYR A 94 8.31 6.64 14.00
C TYR A 94 6.87 7.10 13.86
N THR A 95 6.17 7.45 14.95
CA THR A 95 4.79 7.93 14.89
C THR A 95 4.66 9.22 14.09
N ASP A 96 5.55 10.19 14.33
CA ASP A 96 5.50 11.46 13.61
C ASP A 96 5.85 11.30 12.12
N HIS A 97 6.86 10.50 11.80
CA HIS A 97 7.20 10.17 10.42
C HIS A 97 6.06 9.40 9.73
N TYR A 98 5.66 8.26 10.29
CA TYR A 98 4.81 7.28 9.64
C TYR A 98 3.33 7.67 9.69
N ASP A 99 2.83 8.05 10.86
CA ASP A 99 1.40 8.33 11.03
C ASP A 99 1.08 9.76 10.59
N ARG A 100 1.83 10.76 11.07
CA ARG A 100 1.52 12.18 10.82
C ARG A 100 1.97 12.68 9.45
N VAL A 101 3.21 12.38 9.04
CA VAL A 101 3.68 12.84 7.73
C VAL A 101 3.23 11.90 6.62
N CYS A 102 3.57 10.62 6.71
CA CYS A 102 3.31 9.68 5.62
C CYS A 102 1.81 9.38 5.47
N ASN A 103 1.18 8.83 6.51
CA ASN A 103 -0.19 8.30 6.40
C ASN A 103 -1.28 9.37 6.57
N GLU A 104 -1.01 10.51 7.17
CA GLU A 104 -1.96 11.63 7.27
C GLU A 104 -1.68 12.68 6.18
N ALA A 105 -0.50 13.30 6.15
CA ALA A 105 -0.23 14.40 5.22
C ALA A 105 -0.03 13.95 3.75
N LEU A 106 0.98 13.12 3.48
CA LEU A 106 1.36 12.73 2.12
C LEU A 106 0.29 11.83 1.49
N TRP A 107 -0.26 10.89 2.24
CA TRP A 107 -1.36 10.04 1.78
C TRP A 107 -2.57 10.88 1.33
N PHE A 108 -3.00 11.86 2.13
CA PHE A 108 -4.17 12.68 1.80
C PHE A 108 -3.91 13.58 0.59
N ALA A 109 -2.71 14.16 0.48
CA ALA A 109 -2.31 14.94 -0.69
C ALA A 109 -2.35 14.10 -1.97
N HIS A 110 -1.75 12.91 -1.95
CA HIS A 110 -1.66 12.01 -3.10
C HIS A 110 -3.03 11.46 -3.54
N HIS A 111 -3.94 11.26 -2.59
CA HIS A 111 -5.28 10.72 -2.88
C HIS A 111 -6.37 11.78 -3.01
N GLY A 112 -6.07 13.06 -2.72
CA GLY A 112 -7.03 14.17 -2.79
C GLY A 112 -8.17 14.02 -1.76
N LEU A 113 -7.81 13.69 -0.51
CA LEU A 113 -8.78 13.27 0.51
C LEU A 113 -9.25 14.40 1.45
N TRP A 114 -8.56 15.53 1.47
CA TRP A 114 -8.99 16.65 2.31
C TRP A 114 -10.27 17.29 1.81
N ASP A 115 -11.14 17.66 2.75
CA ASP A 115 -12.17 18.64 2.52
C ASP A 115 -11.55 20.04 2.62
N PRO A 116 -11.36 20.77 1.50
CA PRO A 116 -10.66 22.05 1.49
C PRO A 116 -11.36 23.15 2.30
N VAL A 117 -12.61 22.95 2.73
CA VAL A 117 -13.32 23.88 3.61
C VAL A 117 -12.79 23.81 5.04
N TYR A 118 -12.31 22.64 5.49
CA TYR A 118 -11.91 22.40 6.88
C TYR A 118 -10.45 21.96 7.04
N ALA A 119 -9.86 21.35 6.01
CA ALA A 119 -8.54 20.74 6.06
C ALA A 119 -7.77 20.91 4.73
N PRO A 120 -6.42 20.82 4.74
CA PRO A 120 -5.58 20.66 5.92
C PRO A 120 -5.43 21.96 6.73
N ALA A 121 -5.22 21.81 8.04
CA ALA A 121 -4.84 22.91 8.92
C ALA A 121 -3.49 22.57 9.58
N TRP A 122 -2.42 23.24 9.15
CA TRP A 122 -1.07 22.96 9.62
C TRP A 122 -0.78 23.70 10.94
N PRO A 123 -0.52 22.99 12.05
CA PRO A 123 -0.18 23.64 13.30
C PRO A 123 1.19 24.34 13.21
N SER A 124 1.37 25.40 13.99
CA SER A 124 2.70 25.99 14.20
C SER A 124 3.65 24.93 14.76
N GLY A 125 4.86 24.83 14.22
CA GLY A 125 5.81 23.80 14.60
C GLY A 125 5.72 22.49 13.81
N TRP A 126 4.81 22.37 12.83
CA TRP A 126 4.69 21.12 12.05
C TRP A 126 5.99 20.78 11.28
N LEU A 127 6.71 21.80 10.80
CA LEU A 127 7.98 21.63 10.08
C LEU A 127 9.15 21.23 11.01
N GLU A 128 9.11 21.70 12.26
CA GLU A 128 10.12 21.47 13.29
C GLU A 128 9.85 20.21 14.13
N GLY A 129 8.61 19.73 14.16
CA GLY A 129 8.20 18.49 14.81
C GLY A 129 8.01 17.36 13.79
N PRO A 130 6.78 17.07 13.34
CA PRO A 130 6.50 15.96 12.43
C PRO A 130 7.40 15.85 11.20
N TRP A 131 7.62 16.96 10.49
CA TRP A 131 8.48 16.92 9.31
C TRP A 131 9.97 16.73 9.67
N ALA A 132 10.44 17.23 10.83
CA ALA A 132 11.79 16.96 11.30
C ALA A 132 11.99 15.48 11.67
N ALA A 133 10.99 14.83 12.28
CA ALA A 133 10.97 13.38 12.48
C ALA A 133 10.97 12.63 11.12
N HIS A 134 10.24 13.13 10.13
CA HIS A 134 10.26 12.55 8.79
C HIS A 134 11.64 12.63 8.12
N ARG A 135 12.35 13.76 8.28
CA ARG A 135 13.76 13.90 7.87
C ARG A 135 14.66 12.92 8.62
N ALA A 136 14.52 12.81 9.95
CA ALA A 136 15.33 11.92 10.78
C ALA A 136 15.18 10.45 10.40
N ALA A 137 13.95 9.99 10.14
CA ALA A 137 13.69 8.65 9.65
C ALA A 137 14.34 8.41 8.28
N ASN A 138 14.17 9.33 7.32
CA ASN A 138 14.82 9.21 6.00
C ASN A 138 16.36 9.21 6.11
N ALA A 139 16.93 9.99 7.02
CA ALA A 139 18.36 10.00 7.31
C ALA A 139 18.84 8.65 7.85
N ALA A 140 18.10 8.02 8.78
CA ALA A 140 18.42 6.69 9.29
C ALA A 140 18.40 5.62 8.19
N PHE A 141 17.42 5.69 7.26
CA PHE A 141 17.40 4.82 6.08
C PHE A 141 18.59 5.10 5.15
N ALA A 142 18.93 6.36 4.91
CA ALA A 142 20.09 6.74 4.11
C ALA A 142 21.40 6.23 4.72
N GLU A 143 21.58 6.36 6.03
CA GLU A 143 22.74 5.85 6.77
C GLU A 143 22.86 4.32 6.65
N ALA A 144 21.75 3.60 6.78
CA ALA A 144 21.72 2.15 6.59
C ALA A 144 22.10 1.75 5.17
N VAL A 145 21.58 2.44 4.14
CA VAL A 145 21.97 2.21 2.74
C VAL A 145 23.47 2.47 2.56
N VAL A 146 23.99 3.58 3.09
CA VAL A 146 25.41 3.94 2.96
C VAL A 146 26.32 2.89 3.59
N ALA A 147 25.94 2.37 4.76
CA ALA A 147 26.71 1.39 5.52
C ALA A 147 26.65 -0.02 4.91
N ASP A 148 25.47 -0.46 4.48
CA ASP A 148 25.23 -1.88 4.18
C ASP A 148 25.21 -2.18 2.67
N ALA A 149 25.02 -1.18 1.79
CA ALA A 149 24.94 -1.41 0.35
C ALA A 149 26.31 -1.81 -0.26
N PRO A 150 26.38 -2.93 -1.00
CA PRO A 150 27.59 -3.31 -1.75
C PRO A 150 28.03 -2.23 -2.76
N GLN A 151 29.29 -2.28 -3.18
CA GLN A 151 29.80 -1.36 -4.18
C GLN A 151 29.04 -1.48 -5.50
N GLY A 152 28.62 -0.35 -6.08
CA GLY A 152 27.91 -0.31 -7.37
C GLY A 152 26.48 -0.87 -7.34
N ALA A 153 25.91 -1.09 -6.15
CA ALA A 153 24.58 -1.64 -6.00
C ALA A 153 23.48 -0.74 -6.58
N VAL A 154 22.41 -1.36 -7.06
CA VAL A 154 21.14 -0.70 -7.33
C VAL A 154 20.36 -0.61 -6.03
N VAL A 155 19.89 0.58 -5.68
CA VAL A 155 19.06 0.82 -4.49
C VAL A 155 17.64 1.14 -4.95
N ALA A 156 16.75 0.17 -4.81
CA ALA A 156 15.33 0.28 -5.12
C ALA A 156 14.55 0.81 -3.92
N VAL A 157 14.30 2.12 -3.92
CA VAL A 157 13.61 2.88 -2.88
C VAL A 157 12.10 2.81 -3.13
N GLN A 158 11.37 2.34 -2.13
CA GLN A 158 9.94 2.07 -2.27
C GLN A 158 9.10 3.06 -1.49
N ASP A 159 8.24 3.74 -2.24
CA ASP A 159 7.09 4.50 -1.81
C ASP A 159 7.38 5.85 -1.11
N TYR A 160 6.32 6.66 -0.97
CA TYR A 160 6.38 8.05 -0.50
C TYR A 160 7.00 8.23 0.90
N HIS A 161 7.08 7.17 1.71
CA HIS A 161 7.72 7.20 3.02
C HIS A 161 9.20 7.61 2.95
N LEU A 162 9.90 7.18 1.91
CA LEU A 162 11.35 7.36 1.78
C LEU A 162 11.72 8.43 0.74
N CYS A 163 10.87 9.45 0.55
CA CYS A 163 11.07 10.43 -0.50
C CYS A 163 12.27 11.38 -0.29
N LEU A 164 12.89 11.41 0.90
CA LEU A 164 13.99 12.33 1.24
C LEU A 164 15.37 11.68 1.33
N LEU A 165 15.51 10.35 1.19
CA LEU A 165 16.79 9.68 1.46
C LEU A 165 17.89 9.99 0.42
N ALA A 166 17.52 10.18 -0.85
CA ALA A 166 18.48 10.12 -1.96
C ALA A 166 19.59 11.17 -1.94
N PRO A 167 19.35 12.44 -1.57
CA PRO A 167 20.42 13.44 -1.48
C PRO A 167 21.59 12.98 -0.60
N GLN A 168 21.31 12.49 0.60
CA GLN A 168 22.32 12.04 1.55
C GLN A 168 23.08 10.81 1.04
N VAL A 169 22.38 9.84 0.47
CA VAL A 169 23.03 8.64 -0.10
C VAL A 169 23.94 9.02 -1.26
N ARG A 170 23.51 9.91 -2.16
CA ARG A 170 24.32 10.31 -3.32
C ARG A 170 25.58 11.08 -2.96
N GLU A 171 25.52 11.89 -1.91
CA GLU A 171 26.69 12.59 -1.40
C GLU A 171 27.73 11.60 -0.85
N ALA A 172 27.29 10.64 -0.03
CA ALA A 172 28.18 9.68 0.63
C ALA A 172 28.65 8.54 -0.29
N ARG A 173 27.80 8.10 -1.22
CA ARG A 173 27.97 6.90 -2.06
C ARG A 173 27.59 7.18 -3.52
N PRO A 174 28.39 7.99 -4.24
CA PRO A 174 28.13 8.31 -5.65
C PRO A 174 28.24 7.09 -6.59
N ASP A 175 28.74 5.95 -6.10
CA ASP A 175 28.79 4.68 -6.84
C ASP A 175 27.42 3.97 -6.93
N LEU A 176 26.48 4.28 -6.03
CA LEU A 176 25.19 3.60 -5.96
C LEU A 176 24.18 4.14 -6.98
N HIS A 177 23.35 3.26 -7.52
CA HIS A 177 22.29 3.63 -8.46
C HIS A 177 20.91 3.60 -7.81
N LEU A 178 20.43 4.76 -7.35
CA LEU A 178 19.14 4.92 -6.70
C LEU A 178 17.97 5.03 -7.68
N VAL A 179 16.94 4.20 -7.49
CA VAL A 179 15.67 4.23 -8.24
C VAL A 179 14.51 4.30 -7.24
N HIS A 180 13.65 5.30 -7.37
CA HIS A 180 12.44 5.43 -6.56
C HIS A 180 11.23 4.83 -7.28
N PHE A 181 10.32 4.20 -6.56
CA PHE A 181 9.02 3.79 -7.09
C PHE A 181 7.87 4.29 -6.21
N SER A 182 6.91 5.01 -6.78
CA SER A 182 5.71 5.48 -6.07
C SER A 182 4.54 4.51 -6.28
N HIS A 183 4.03 3.93 -5.19
CA HIS A 183 2.91 2.97 -5.25
C HIS A 183 1.54 3.65 -5.15
N THR A 184 1.49 4.88 -4.63
CA THR A 184 0.30 5.72 -4.59
C THR A 184 0.09 6.46 -5.92
N PRO A 185 -1.07 7.12 -6.12
CA PRO A 185 -1.13 8.19 -7.10
C PRO A 185 -0.13 9.27 -6.70
N PHE A 186 0.37 10.04 -7.67
CA PHE A 186 1.08 11.28 -7.34
C PHE A 186 0.09 12.44 -7.25
N ALA A 187 0.36 13.41 -6.38
CA ALA A 187 -0.51 14.58 -6.22
C ALA A 187 -0.24 15.57 -7.36
N PRO A 188 -1.28 16.09 -8.06
CA PRO A 188 -1.09 17.21 -8.97
C PRO A 188 -0.70 18.48 -8.18
N PRO A 189 -0.16 19.52 -8.85
CA PRO A 189 0.35 20.72 -8.20
C PRO A 189 -0.62 21.36 -7.20
N VAL A 190 -1.90 21.44 -7.56
CA VAL A 190 -2.95 22.05 -6.72
C VAL A 190 -3.15 21.32 -5.40
N TRP A 191 -2.99 20.00 -5.35
CA TRP A 191 -3.16 19.22 -4.12
C TRP A 191 -1.86 19.14 -3.33
N LEU A 192 -0.73 19.00 -4.02
CA LEU A 192 0.57 19.02 -3.35
C LEU A 192 0.82 20.38 -2.69
N GLY A 193 0.36 21.48 -3.31
CA GLY A 193 0.42 22.83 -2.75
C GLY A 193 -0.45 23.07 -1.51
N GLN A 194 -1.28 22.11 -1.09
CA GLN A 194 -1.99 22.17 0.19
C GLN A 194 -1.07 21.83 1.37
N LEU A 195 0.07 21.17 1.15
CA LEU A 195 1.10 20.93 2.16
C LEU A 195 1.93 22.21 2.43
N PRO A 196 2.63 22.32 3.57
CA PRO A 196 3.59 23.40 3.79
C PRO A 196 4.64 23.42 2.68
N LEU A 197 4.81 24.58 2.04
CA LEU A 197 5.58 24.69 0.80
C LEU A 197 7.05 24.26 0.94
N ALA A 198 7.66 24.45 2.11
CA ALA A 198 9.02 23.98 2.40
C ALA A 198 9.13 22.44 2.38
N ALA A 199 8.12 21.73 2.90
CA ALA A 199 8.08 20.27 2.86
C ALA A 199 7.91 19.76 1.41
N VAL A 200 7.11 20.47 0.60
CA VAL A 200 6.96 20.17 -0.82
C VAL A 200 8.28 20.34 -1.58
N ASP A 201 9.02 21.41 -1.32
CA ASP A 201 10.32 21.65 -1.95
C ASP A 201 11.31 20.52 -1.60
N GLU A 202 11.37 20.13 -0.32
CA GLU A 202 12.22 19.03 0.13
C GLU A 202 11.80 17.68 -0.47
N LEU A 203 10.50 17.38 -0.52
CA LEU A 203 9.97 16.16 -1.14
C LEU A 203 10.36 16.07 -2.61
N LEU A 204 10.13 17.14 -3.38
CA LEU A 204 10.44 17.13 -4.81
C LEU A 204 11.95 17.11 -5.06
N ALA A 205 12.75 17.82 -4.25
CA ALA A 205 14.21 17.77 -4.34
C ALA A 205 14.76 16.38 -3.99
N GLY A 206 14.22 15.73 -2.96
CA GLY A 206 14.58 14.37 -2.57
C GLY A 206 14.27 13.35 -3.67
N LEU A 207 13.08 13.42 -4.27
CA LEU A 207 12.73 12.59 -5.41
C LEU A 207 13.62 12.88 -6.64
N ALA A 208 13.87 14.16 -6.93
CA ALA A 208 14.73 14.58 -8.05
C ALA A 208 16.21 14.17 -7.90
N ALA A 209 16.64 13.84 -6.68
CA ALA A 209 17.97 13.30 -6.46
C ALA A 209 18.12 11.85 -6.94
N HIS A 210 17.06 11.09 -7.19
CA HIS A 210 17.16 9.72 -7.71
C HIS A 210 17.63 9.69 -9.19
N HIS A 211 18.17 8.56 -9.65
CA HIS A 211 18.51 8.37 -11.06
C HIS A 211 17.27 8.12 -11.93
N ALA A 212 16.23 7.53 -11.35
CA ALA A 212 14.94 7.39 -12.00
C ALA A 212 13.80 7.30 -10.98
N CYS A 213 12.59 7.73 -11.40
CA CYS A 213 11.36 7.57 -10.64
C CYS A 213 10.31 6.77 -11.44
N GLY A 214 9.80 5.69 -10.84
CA GLY A 214 8.78 4.81 -11.39
C GLY A 214 7.38 5.08 -10.83
N PHE A 215 6.36 4.83 -11.65
CA PHE A 215 4.95 4.99 -11.30
C PHE A 215 4.11 3.86 -11.90
N HIS A 216 2.97 3.55 -11.29
CA HIS A 216 2.05 2.56 -11.85
C HIS A 216 1.28 3.01 -13.10
N SER A 217 1.15 4.32 -13.34
CA SER A 217 0.46 4.84 -14.52
C SER A 217 1.11 6.12 -15.07
N ALA A 218 0.90 6.36 -16.36
CA ALA A 218 1.31 7.60 -17.02
C ALA A 218 0.69 8.84 -16.33
N ARG A 219 -0.55 8.73 -15.86
CA ARG A 219 -1.25 9.82 -15.15
C ARG A 219 -0.50 10.25 -13.89
N TRP A 220 -0.03 9.30 -13.08
CA TRP A 220 0.68 9.59 -11.83
C TRP A 220 2.07 10.16 -12.11
N ARG A 221 2.76 9.64 -13.13
CA ARG A 221 4.00 10.23 -13.64
C ARG A 221 3.79 11.68 -14.08
N ASP A 222 2.72 11.96 -14.83
CA ASP A 222 2.46 13.30 -15.35
C ASP A 222 2.12 14.30 -14.22
N ASP A 223 1.38 13.86 -13.20
CA ASP A 223 1.12 14.66 -11.98
C ASP A 223 2.43 15.01 -11.24
N PHE A 224 3.40 14.08 -11.20
CA PHE A 224 4.74 14.33 -10.64
C PHE A 224 5.54 15.35 -11.46
N VAL A 225 5.62 15.16 -12.78
CA VAL A 225 6.33 16.08 -13.69
C VAL A 225 5.73 17.49 -13.61
N ALA A 226 4.40 17.59 -13.57
CA ALA A 226 3.71 18.88 -13.41
C ALA A 226 4.05 19.55 -12.08
N SER A 227 4.10 18.78 -10.98
CA SER A 227 4.46 19.30 -9.65
C SER A 227 5.91 19.78 -9.60
N CYS A 228 6.83 19.03 -10.21
CA CYS A 228 8.22 19.47 -10.39
C CYS A 228 8.30 20.78 -11.18
N ALA A 229 7.57 20.89 -12.30
CA ALA A 229 7.57 22.09 -13.14
C ALA A 229 7.03 23.32 -12.40
N GLU A 230 5.92 23.20 -11.66
CA GLU A 230 5.33 24.28 -10.86
C GLU A 230 6.33 24.82 -9.81
N ARG A 231 7.19 23.94 -9.27
CA ARG A 231 8.17 24.27 -8.23
C ARG A 231 9.57 24.57 -8.78
N GLY A 232 9.76 24.55 -10.10
CA GLY A 232 11.07 24.80 -10.72
C GLY A 232 12.11 23.72 -10.45
N VAL A 233 11.67 22.49 -10.12
CA VAL A 233 12.54 21.33 -9.90
C VAL A 233 12.64 20.53 -11.20
N GLY A 234 13.85 20.15 -11.61
CA GLY A 234 14.04 19.25 -12.75
C GLY A 234 13.74 17.80 -12.36
N PRO A 235 12.71 17.14 -12.90
CA PRO A 235 12.45 15.74 -12.59
C PRO A 235 13.57 14.85 -13.17
N PRO A 236 13.90 13.73 -12.52
CA PRO A 236 14.81 12.74 -13.08
C PRO A 236 14.10 11.98 -14.21
N PRO A 237 14.80 11.14 -14.98
CA PRO A 237 14.16 10.17 -15.87
C PRO A 237 13.01 9.43 -15.17
N THR A 238 11.88 9.27 -15.85
CA THR A 238 10.71 8.60 -15.29
C THR A 238 10.29 7.40 -16.12
N PHE A 239 9.70 6.39 -15.48
CA PHE A 239 9.13 5.23 -16.17
C PHE A 239 7.77 4.83 -15.59
N VAL A 240 7.01 4.05 -16.36
CA VAL A 240 5.70 3.51 -15.95
C VAL A 240 5.81 1.99 -15.93
N SER A 241 5.54 1.39 -14.76
CA SER A 241 5.55 -0.06 -14.57
C SER A 241 4.38 -0.47 -13.65
N PRO A 242 3.22 -0.86 -14.22
CA PRO A 242 2.09 -1.32 -13.42
C PRO A 242 2.35 -2.72 -12.87
N LEU A 243 2.34 -2.87 -11.55
CA LEU A 243 2.54 -4.16 -10.88
C LEU A 243 1.44 -5.17 -11.24
N GLY A 244 1.79 -6.45 -11.41
CA GLY A 244 0.83 -7.55 -11.53
C GLY A 244 0.63 -8.25 -10.18
N PRO A 245 -0.51 -8.94 -9.97
CA PRO A 245 -0.62 -9.89 -8.87
C PRO A 245 0.29 -11.10 -9.13
N ASP A 246 0.60 -11.86 -8.07
CA ASP A 246 1.31 -13.13 -8.17
C ASP A 246 0.28 -14.24 -8.52
N PRO A 247 0.31 -14.79 -9.75
CA PRO A 247 -0.66 -15.79 -10.17
C PRO A 247 -0.50 -17.12 -9.44
N ASP A 248 0.71 -17.46 -8.99
CA ASP A 248 0.99 -18.73 -8.32
C ASP A 248 0.51 -18.68 -6.86
N ASP A 249 0.74 -17.57 -6.16
CA ASP A 249 0.19 -17.34 -4.81
C ASP A 249 -1.34 -17.30 -4.83
N LEU A 250 -1.92 -16.64 -5.83
CA LEU A 250 -3.38 -16.58 -5.99
C LEU A 250 -3.97 -17.96 -6.28
N ALA A 251 -3.35 -18.75 -7.17
CA ALA A 251 -3.77 -20.12 -7.45
C ALA A 251 -3.61 -21.05 -6.24
N ALA A 252 -2.52 -20.92 -5.49
CA ALA A 252 -2.29 -21.68 -4.26
C ALA A 252 -3.33 -21.34 -3.18
N THR A 253 -3.65 -20.06 -3.02
CA THR A 253 -4.69 -19.60 -2.11
C THR A 253 -6.06 -20.12 -2.55
N LEU A 254 -6.38 -20.04 -3.84
CA LEU A 254 -7.63 -20.57 -4.40
C LEU A 254 -7.81 -22.07 -4.11
N ALA A 255 -6.73 -22.84 -4.21
CA ALA A 255 -6.73 -24.29 -3.96
C ALA A 255 -6.71 -24.67 -2.46
N SER A 256 -6.63 -23.69 -1.55
CA SER A 256 -6.49 -23.99 -0.12
C SER A 256 -7.79 -24.53 0.51
N PRO A 257 -7.72 -25.40 1.54
CA PRO A 257 -8.90 -25.87 2.26
C PRO A 257 -9.74 -24.75 2.88
N ALA A 258 -9.09 -23.66 3.32
CA ALA A 258 -9.77 -22.49 3.87
C ALA A 258 -10.65 -21.80 2.82
N THR A 259 -10.11 -21.60 1.61
CA THR A 259 -10.89 -21.04 0.49
C THR A 259 -12.03 -21.97 0.07
N GLY A 260 -11.81 -23.29 0.05
CA GLY A 260 -12.87 -24.25 -0.25
C GLY A 260 -14.02 -24.23 0.76
N ALA A 261 -13.71 -24.10 2.06
CA ALA A 261 -14.71 -23.94 3.10
C ALA A 261 -15.48 -22.62 2.95
N ALA A 262 -14.76 -21.51 2.73
CA ALA A 262 -15.38 -20.21 2.51
C ALA A 262 -16.26 -20.19 1.26
N ALA A 263 -15.85 -20.84 0.17
CA ALA A 263 -16.65 -20.95 -1.05
C ALA A 263 -17.98 -21.68 -0.82
N ALA A 264 -17.97 -22.79 -0.06
CA ALA A 264 -19.19 -23.51 0.29
C ALA A 264 -20.15 -22.65 1.13
N GLU A 265 -19.63 -21.93 2.13
CA GLU A 265 -20.43 -20.99 2.92
C GLU A 265 -21.03 -19.88 2.06
N LEU A 266 -20.25 -19.35 1.11
CA LEU A 266 -20.71 -18.30 0.19
C LEU A 266 -21.75 -18.82 -0.79
N ASP A 267 -21.63 -20.04 -1.28
CA ASP A 267 -22.64 -20.66 -2.15
C ASP A 267 -23.98 -20.84 -1.43
N GLU A 268 -23.97 -21.26 -0.16
CA GLU A 268 -25.18 -21.35 0.66
C GLU A 268 -25.79 -19.96 0.93
N LEU A 269 -24.95 -18.97 1.25
CA LEU A 269 -25.36 -17.60 1.54
C LEU A 269 -25.98 -16.91 0.31
N VAL A 270 -25.35 -17.06 -0.86
CA VAL A 270 -25.78 -16.42 -2.10
C VAL A 270 -26.96 -17.18 -2.72
N GLY A 271 -26.89 -18.52 -2.75
CA GLY A 271 -27.83 -19.37 -3.48
C GLY A 271 -27.87 -19.04 -4.98
N ASP A 272 -29.06 -19.07 -5.57
CA ASP A 272 -29.28 -18.80 -7.00
C ASP A 272 -29.28 -17.31 -7.38
N ARG A 273 -28.75 -16.44 -6.51
CA ARG A 273 -28.72 -14.98 -6.71
C ARG A 273 -27.45 -14.56 -7.43
N ALA A 274 -27.53 -13.45 -8.14
CA ALA A 274 -26.35 -12.75 -8.65
C ALA A 274 -25.53 -12.18 -7.47
N PHE A 275 -24.21 -12.21 -7.58
CA PHE A 275 -23.31 -11.83 -6.51
C PHE A 275 -22.40 -10.67 -6.90
N LEU A 276 -22.59 -9.52 -6.26
CA LEU A 276 -21.72 -8.35 -6.36
C LEU A 276 -20.70 -8.41 -5.23
N VAL A 277 -19.42 -8.23 -5.52
CA VAL A 277 -18.36 -8.40 -4.53
C VAL A 277 -17.43 -7.21 -4.48
N ARG A 278 -17.06 -6.80 -3.26
CA ARG A 278 -15.89 -5.96 -2.98
C ARG A 278 -15.12 -6.56 -1.81
N VAL A 279 -13.78 -6.45 -1.86
CA VAL A 279 -12.86 -7.01 -0.84
C VAL A 279 -11.84 -5.98 -0.34
N ASP A 280 -12.15 -4.69 -0.48
CA ASP A 280 -11.23 -3.62 -0.08
C ASP A 280 -11.41 -3.18 1.37
N ARG A 281 -10.33 -2.70 1.97
CA ARG A 281 -10.38 -2.01 3.26
C ARG A 281 -11.34 -0.83 3.22
N ILE A 282 -11.91 -0.46 4.37
CA ILE A 282 -12.67 0.78 4.56
C ILE A 282 -11.69 1.96 4.64
N GLU A 283 -11.07 2.23 3.49
CA GLU A 283 -10.14 3.29 3.23
C GLU A 283 -10.87 4.42 2.48
N LEU A 284 -10.58 5.68 2.83
CA LEU A 284 -11.30 6.85 2.31
C LEU A 284 -11.25 6.91 0.77
N SER A 285 -10.14 6.48 0.19
CA SER A 285 -9.93 6.47 -1.26
C SER A 285 -10.74 5.40 -2.01
N LYS A 286 -11.24 4.36 -1.33
CA LYS A 286 -11.89 3.18 -1.94
C LYS A 286 -13.36 3.39 -2.33
N ASN A 287 -13.94 4.53 -1.95
CA ASN A 287 -15.28 4.93 -2.39
C ASN A 287 -16.41 3.93 -2.02
N VAL A 288 -16.22 3.18 -0.93
CA VAL A 288 -17.16 2.23 -0.33
C VAL A 288 -18.59 2.77 -0.26
N LEU A 289 -18.77 3.96 0.33
CA LEU A 289 -20.10 4.55 0.51
C LEU A 289 -20.87 4.75 -0.80
N ARG A 290 -20.21 5.25 -1.85
CA ARG A 290 -20.86 5.45 -3.14
C ARG A 290 -21.16 4.13 -3.84
N GLY A 291 -20.37 3.08 -3.57
CA GLY A 291 -20.68 1.72 -4.02
C GLY A 291 -22.02 1.22 -3.46
N PHE A 292 -22.26 1.42 -2.16
CA PHE A 292 -23.54 1.03 -1.55
C PHE A 292 -24.69 1.96 -1.93
N GLN A 293 -24.44 3.25 -2.15
CA GLN A 293 -25.44 4.17 -2.72
C GLN A 293 -25.89 3.74 -4.11
N ALA A 294 -24.95 3.38 -4.99
CA ALA A 294 -25.28 2.91 -6.33
C ALA A 294 -26.08 1.59 -6.29
N TYR A 295 -25.77 0.70 -5.35
CA TYR A 295 -26.55 -0.52 -5.13
C TYR A 295 -27.95 -0.23 -4.60
N GLU A 296 -28.08 0.69 -3.64
CA GLU A 296 -29.38 1.14 -3.15
C GLU A 296 -30.25 1.73 -4.28
N GLU A 297 -29.65 2.56 -5.14
CA GLU A 297 -30.32 3.12 -6.31
C GLU A 297 -30.75 2.05 -7.31
N LEU A 298 -29.92 1.03 -7.55
CA LEU A 298 -30.27 -0.13 -8.37
C LEU A 298 -31.53 -0.83 -7.84
N LEU A 299 -31.58 -1.10 -6.53
CA LEU A 299 -32.72 -1.76 -5.89
C LEU A 299 -33.97 -0.87 -5.85
N ALA A 300 -33.79 0.44 -5.69
CA ALA A 300 -34.91 1.39 -5.67
C ALA A 300 -35.52 1.62 -7.06
N ALA A 301 -34.72 1.51 -8.12
CA ALA A 301 -35.15 1.78 -9.48
C ALA A 301 -35.94 0.63 -10.13
N ASP A 302 -35.65 -0.63 -9.75
CA ASP A 302 -36.25 -1.81 -10.37
C ASP A 302 -36.37 -2.98 -9.37
N ASP A 303 -37.61 -3.34 -9.03
CA ASP A 303 -37.92 -4.38 -8.04
C ASP A 303 -37.59 -5.80 -8.52
N ARG A 304 -37.32 -6.00 -9.82
CA ARG A 304 -36.90 -7.30 -10.36
C ARG A 304 -35.62 -7.85 -9.72
N TRP A 305 -34.83 -6.98 -9.10
CA TRP A 305 -33.58 -7.33 -8.43
C TRP A 305 -33.80 -7.80 -6.99
N HIS A 306 -34.96 -7.51 -6.38
CA HIS A 306 -35.23 -7.86 -4.98
C HIS A 306 -35.20 -9.38 -4.81
N GLY A 307 -34.39 -9.86 -3.87
CA GLY A 307 -34.19 -11.29 -3.64
C GLY A 307 -33.42 -12.03 -4.74
N ARG A 308 -32.94 -11.34 -5.78
CA ARG A 308 -32.21 -11.93 -6.93
C ARG A 308 -30.77 -11.49 -7.03
N VAL A 309 -30.36 -10.46 -6.30
CA VAL A 309 -28.98 -9.98 -6.23
C VAL A 309 -28.58 -9.79 -4.78
N THR A 310 -27.33 -10.10 -4.48
CA THR A 310 -26.73 -9.98 -3.15
C THR A 310 -25.37 -9.31 -3.27
N PHE A 311 -25.07 -8.35 -2.39
CA PHE A 311 -23.77 -7.68 -2.34
C PHE A 311 -22.93 -8.23 -1.17
N GLY A 312 -21.85 -8.96 -1.47
CA GLY A 312 -20.80 -9.32 -0.53
C GLY A 312 -19.79 -8.19 -0.33
N ALA A 313 -19.77 -7.60 0.86
CA ALA A 313 -18.85 -6.54 1.26
C ALA A 313 -17.85 -7.05 2.30
N PHE A 314 -16.73 -7.59 1.85
CA PHE A 314 -15.64 -8.09 2.69
C PHE A 314 -14.65 -6.95 2.95
N CYS A 315 -15.05 -6.02 3.81
CA CYS A 315 -14.36 -4.76 4.03
C CYS A 315 -14.03 -4.56 5.50
N TYR A 316 -12.75 -4.61 5.87
CA TYR A 316 -12.31 -4.36 7.24
C TYR A 316 -11.84 -2.92 7.47
N PRO A 317 -11.92 -2.39 8.71
CA PRO A 317 -11.50 -1.03 9.04
C PRO A 317 -10.04 -0.73 8.70
N SER A 318 -9.78 0.45 8.14
CA SER A 318 -8.42 1.00 7.95
C SER A 318 -8.12 2.04 9.03
N ARG A 319 -6.89 2.08 9.55
CA ARG A 319 -6.36 3.17 10.41
C ARG A 319 -7.28 3.60 11.57
N GLN A 320 -7.71 2.62 12.36
CA GLN A 320 -8.58 2.85 13.51
C GLN A 320 -7.99 3.88 14.49
N GLY A 321 -8.83 4.78 15.01
CA GLY A 321 -8.43 5.87 15.91
C GLY A 321 -8.06 7.17 15.20
N VAL A 322 -8.11 7.22 13.86
CA VAL A 322 -8.05 8.46 13.09
C VAL A 322 -9.48 8.92 12.80
N ASP A 323 -9.84 10.12 13.24
CA ASP A 323 -11.22 10.64 13.22
C ASP A 323 -11.92 10.52 11.85
N ASP A 324 -11.23 10.83 10.76
CA ASP A 324 -11.80 10.73 9.41
C ASP A 324 -12.11 9.27 9.02
N TYR A 325 -11.28 8.32 9.42
CA TYR A 325 -11.46 6.89 9.16
C TYR A 325 -12.56 6.30 10.02
N ASP A 326 -12.59 6.62 11.32
CA ASP A 326 -13.62 6.15 12.23
C ASP A 326 -15.00 6.69 11.81
N ARG A 327 -15.07 7.95 11.37
CA ARG A 327 -16.29 8.54 10.81
C ARG A 327 -16.73 7.82 9.54
N TYR A 328 -15.79 7.52 8.64
CA TYR A 328 -16.11 6.83 7.39
C TYR A 328 -16.54 5.38 7.61
N ALA A 329 -15.89 4.64 8.50
CA ALA A 329 -16.27 3.29 8.89
C ALA A 329 -17.67 3.24 9.52
N ARG A 330 -18.00 4.20 10.38
CA ARG A 330 -19.35 4.32 10.95
C ARG A 330 -20.39 4.59 9.87
N ALA A 331 -20.14 5.56 8.98
CA ALA A 331 -21.04 5.87 7.88
C ALA A 331 -21.25 4.67 6.94
N VAL A 332 -20.20 3.85 6.74
CA VAL A 332 -20.27 2.61 5.97
C VAL A 332 -21.21 1.61 6.63
N ALA A 333 -21.01 1.32 7.92
CA ALA A 333 -21.87 0.40 8.66
C ALA A 333 -23.33 0.88 8.69
N GLU A 334 -23.56 2.16 9.01
CA GLU A 334 -24.89 2.78 9.01
C GLU A 334 -25.59 2.67 7.64
N ARG A 335 -24.83 2.81 6.54
CA ARG A 335 -25.38 2.64 5.18
C ARG A 335 -25.77 1.20 4.90
N VAL A 336 -24.93 0.23 5.28
CA VAL A 336 -25.24 -1.19 5.13
C VAL A 336 -26.54 -1.51 5.86
N ASP A 337 -26.65 -1.09 7.12
CA ASP A 337 -27.83 -1.32 7.95
C ASP A 337 -29.08 -0.69 7.32
N ALA A 338 -28.99 0.56 6.86
CA ALA A 338 -30.11 1.25 6.23
C ALA A 338 -30.61 0.56 4.94
N VAL A 339 -29.70 0.05 4.09
CA VAL A 339 -30.08 -0.68 2.88
C VAL A 339 -30.73 -2.02 3.26
N ASN A 340 -30.15 -2.74 4.22
CA ASN A 340 -30.67 -4.02 4.67
C ASN A 340 -32.04 -3.88 5.36
N GLU A 341 -32.26 -2.85 6.17
CA GLU A 341 -33.57 -2.57 6.78
C GLU A 341 -34.62 -2.23 5.72
N ARG A 342 -34.24 -1.44 4.71
CA ARG A 342 -35.16 -0.97 3.67
C ARG A 342 -35.62 -2.06 2.70
N PHE A 343 -34.73 -2.97 2.31
CA PHE A 343 -35.02 -3.96 1.26
C PHE A 343 -34.99 -5.40 1.74
N GLY A 344 -34.42 -5.68 2.91
CA GLY A 344 -34.26 -7.03 3.45
C GLY A 344 -35.60 -7.72 3.74
N THR A 345 -35.57 -9.04 3.67
CA THR A 345 -36.68 -9.92 4.02
C THR A 345 -36.15 -11.09 4.86
N ASP A 346 -37.04 -11.89 5.44
CA ASP A 346 -36.66 -13.08 6.23
C ASP A 346 -35.74 -14.05 5.47
N GLY A 347 -35.80 -14.07 4.14
CA GLY A 347 -35.02 -14.97 3.28
C GLY A 347 -33.93 -14.28 2.45
N TRP A 348 -33.70 -12.97 2.62
CA TRP A 348 -32.75 -12.23 1.80
C TRP A 348 -32.17 -11.01 2.53
N THR A 349 -30.84 -11.00 2.64
CA THR A 349 -30.06 -9.84 3.09
C THR A 349 -29.41 -9.18 1.86
N PRO A 350 -29.80 -7.95 1.51
CA PRO A 350 -29.28 -7.27 0.32
C PRO A 350 -27.76 -7.09 0.32
N ILE A 351 -27.17 -6.75 1.47
CA ILE A 351 -25.72 -6.57 1.66
C ILE A 351 -25.24 -7.45 2.81
N HIS A 352 -24.37 -8.42 2.51
CA HIS A 352 -23.63 -9.16 3.53
C HIS A 352 -22.31 -8.46 3.79
N TYR A 353 -22.25 -7.78 4.94
CA TYR A 353 -21.05 -7.07 5.37
C TYR A 353 -20.22 -7.95 6.31
N ASP A 354 -18.96 -8.13 5.93
CA ASP A 354 -17.96 -8.90 6.68
C ASP A 354 -16.75 -8.00 6.97
N PRO A 355 -16.54 -7.58 8.23
CA PRO A 355 -15.46 -6.69 8.61
C PRO A 355 -14.15 -7.43 8.95
N THR A 356 -14.04 -8.72 8.63
CA THR A 356 -12.84 -9.52 8.93
C THR A 356 -11.78 -9.38 7.83
N ASP A 357 -10.51 -9.46 8.23
CA ASP A 357 -9.36 -9.56 7.31
C ASP A 357 -9.05 -11.04 7.06
N ASP A 358 -9.80 -11.65 6.13
CA ASP A 358 -9.67 -13.06 5.73
C ASP A 358 -9.39 -13.15 4.23
N TYR A 359 -8.12 -13.39 3.89
CA TYR A 359 -7.67 -13.47 2.50
C TYR A 359 -8.24 -14.67 1.74
N PRO A 360 -8.20 -15.92 2.27
CA PRO A 360 -8.92 -17.06 1.66
C PRO A 360 -10.40 -16.77 1.36
N ARG A 361 -11.12 -16.15 2.30
CA ARG A 361 -12.53 -15.79 2.10
C ARG A 361 -12.71 -14.72 1.02
N SER A 362 -11.80 -13.74 0.95
CA SER A 362 -11.79 -12.72 -0.11
C SER A 362 -11.56 -13.34 -1.48
N VAL A 363 -10.62 -14.30 -1.61
CA VAL A 363 -10.37 -15.03 -2.85
C VAL A 363 -11.58 -15.89 -3.25
N ALA A 364 -12.21 -16.60 -2.30
CA ALA A 364 -13.44 -17.34 -2.55
C ALA A 364 -14.56 -16.44 -3.06
N ALA A 365 -14.74 -15.27 -2.45
CA ALA A 365 -15.74 -14.29 -2.86
C ALA A 365 -15.47 -13.75 -4.27
N LEU A 366 -14.23 -13.39 -4.58
CA LEU A 366 -13.85 -12.92 -5.92
C LEU A 366 -14.07 -13.99 -7.00
N ALA A 367 -13.73 -15.25 -6.71
CA ALA A 367 -13.94 -16.38 -7.63
C ALA A 367 -15.42 -16.75 -7.82
N ARG A 368 -16.28 -16.39 -6.87
CA ARG A 368 -17.74 -16.61 -6.94
C ARG A 368 -18.51 -15.43 -7.54
N ALA A 369 -17.87 -14.28 -7.72
CA ALA A 369 -18.53 -13.03 -8.08
C ALA A 369 -19.07 -13.03 -9.51
N ASP A 370 -20.32 -12.59 -9.69
CA ASP A 370 -20.84 -12.23 -11.01
C ASP A 370 -20.37 -10.82 -11.43
N VAL A 371 -20.17 -9.95 -10.45
CA VAL A 371 -19.67 -8.57 -10.64
C VAL A 371 -18.72 -8.20 -9.52
N VAL A 372 -17.51 -7.78 -9.87
CA VAL A 372 -16.55 -7.22 -8.90
C VAL A 372 -16.60 -5.69 -8.95
N VAL A 373 -16.85 -5.07 -7.80
CA VAL A 373 -17.01 -3.62 -7.65
C VAL A 373 -15.68 -3.00 -7.22
N VAL A 374 -14.94 -2.45 -8.18
CA VAL A 374 -13.69 -1.70 -7.94
C VAL A 374 -13.87 -0.25 -8.41
N ASN A 375 -14.28 0.63 -7.50
CA ASN A 375 -14.67 2.02 -7.83
C ASN A 375 -13.92 3.12 -7.05
N PRO A 376 -12.61 3.00 -6.77
CA PRO A 376 -11.90 3.97 -5.94
C PRO A 376 -11.95 5.39 -6.55
N ILE A 377 -11.91 6.42 -5.71
CA ILE A 377 -11.79 7.81 -6.14
C ILE A 377 -10.45 8.01 -6.85
N ARG A 378 -9.37 7.62 -6.18
CA ARG A 378 -8.00 7.56 -6.70
C ARG A 378 -7.27 6.42 -6.00
N ASP A 379 -6.53 5.66 -6.77
CA ASP A 379 -5.72 4.56 -6.28
C ASP A 379 -4.49 4.46 -7.17
N GLY A 380 -3.32 4.21 -6.58
CA GLY A 380 -2.10 4.08 -7.34
C GLY A 380 -2.21 2.88 -8.28
N LEU A 381 -2.61 1.75 -7.71
CA LEU A 381 -2.96 0.52 -8.41
C LEU A 381 -3.71 -0.43 -7.46
N ASN A 382 -4.97 -0.72 -7.75
CA ASN A 382 -5.73 -1.70 -6.99
C ASN A 382 -5.60 -3.11 -7.62
N LEU A 383 -4.87 -4.00 -6.95
CA LEU A 383 -4.64 -5.37 -7.45
C LEU A 383 -5.90 -6.22 -7.52
N VAL A 384 -6.93 -5.92 -6.71
CA VAL A 384 -8.22 -6.64 -6.74
C VAL A 384 -8.83 -6.67 -8.15
N ALA A 385 -8.68 -5.58 -8.92
CA ALA A 385 -9.19 -5.54 -10.28
C ALA A 385 -8.46 -6.52 -11.22
N LYS A 386 -7.20 -6.84 -10.96
CA LYS A 386 -6.41 -7.79 -11.73
C LYS A 386 -6.61 -9.22 -11.22
N GLU A 387 -6.63 -9.42 -9.90
CA GLU A 387 -6.88 -10.70 -9.25
C GLU A 387 -8.24 -11.26 -9.67
N ALA A 388 -9.29 -10.43 -9.68
CA ALA A 388 -10.62 -10.81 -10.13
C ALA A 388 -10.66 -11.35 -11.57
N MET A 389 -9.81 -10.82 -12.46
CA MET A 389 -9.72 -11.26 -13.87
C MET A 389 -8.87 -12.53 -14.04
N LEU A 390 -8.08 -12.90 -13.04
CA LEU A 390 -7.35 -14.17 -13.04
C LEU A 390 -8.20 -15.31 -12.45
N LEU A 391 -9.15 -14.97 -11.59
CA LEU A 391 -10.04 -15.93 -10.92
C LEU A 391 -11.30 -16.28 -11.73
N ASN A 392 -11.77 -15.36 -12.60
CA ASN A 392 -12.97 -15.50 -13.44
C ASN A 392 -12.62 -15.36 -14.92
#